data_AF-A0A662JIJ8-F1
#
_entry.id   AF-A0A662JIJ8-F1
#
_cell.length_a   1.000
_cell.length_b   1.000
_cell.length_c   1.000
_cell.angle_alpha   90.00
_cell.angle_beta   90.00
_cell.angle_gamma   90.00
#
_symmetry.space_group_name_H-M   'P 1'
#
loop_
_entity.id
_entity.type
_entity.pdbx_description
1 polymer ?
#
loop_
_entity_poly.entity_id
_entity_poly.type
_entity_poly.pdbx_seq_one_letter_code
_entity_poly.pdbx_strand_id
1 'polypeptide(L)'
;MLSREALLSLIGLTVALLLVLSASTRLGVAWASEPLEYGPFEFEKYSYVIFWVPCSAAGEKGVVVKMIYPKEPRYPEGAPIAIYVQGGVKPGHLGF
;
A
#
# COMPACT_ATOMS: atom_id res chain seq x y z
N MET A 1 22.50 -8.08 -48.50
CA MET A 1 22.49 -6.65 -48.13
C MET A 1 21.05 -6.26 -47.86
N LEU A 2 20.71 -5.89 -46.63
CA LEU A 2 19.36 -5.45 -46.27
C LEU A 2 19.09 -4.12 -47.01
N SER A 3 17.96 -3.99 -47.69
CA SER A 3 17.64 -2.73 -48.39
C SER A 3 17.42 -1.60 -47.38
N ARG A 4 17.73 -0.36 -47.77
CA ARG A 4 17.59 0.83 -46.91
C ARG A 4 16.17 0.97 -46.34
N GLU A 5 15.17 0.62 -47.15
CA GLU A 5 13.76 0.64 -46.75
C GLU A 5 13.41 -0.42 -45.70
N ALA A 6 14.00 -1.61 -45.80
CA ALA A 6 13.84 -2.67 -44.80
C ALA A 6 14.49 -2.28 -43.46
N LEU A 7 15.63 -1.57 -43.50
CA LEU A 7 16.29 -1.05 -42.31
C LEU A 7 15.45 0.03 -41.61
N LEU A 8 14.88 0.98 -42.37
CA LEU A 8 14.01 2.03 -41.81
C LEU A 8 12.73 1.47 -41.20
N SER A 9 12.14 0.46 -41.86
CA SER A 9 10.94 -0.21 -41.35
C SER A 9 11.21 -0.97 -40.04
N LEU A 10 12.37 -1.62 -39.93
CA LEU A 10 12.79 -2.33 -38.72
C LEU A 10 13.04 -1.37 -37.54
N ILE A 11 13.64 -0.20 -37.82
CA ILE A 11 13.86 0.84 -36.82
C ILE A 11 12.52 1.42 -36.36
N GLY A 12 11.60 1.71 -37.28
CA GLY A 12 10.26 2.19 -36.92
C GLY A 12 9.50 1.20 -36.04
N LEU A 13 9.58 -0.10 -36.37
CA LEU A 13 8.94 -1.16 -35.60
C LEU A 13 9.52 -1.29 -34.19
N THR A 14 10.85 -1.22 -34.06
CA THR A 14 11.53 -1.31 -32.75
C THR A 14 11.25 -0.11 -31.87
N VAL A 15 11.20 1.11 -32.44
CA VAL A 15 10.82 2.33 -31.69
C VAL A 15 9.35 2.27 -31.25
N ALA A 16 8.44 1.84 -32.12
CA ALA A 16 7.03 1.68 -31.76
C ALA A 16 6.86 0.64 -30.64
N LEU A 17 7.58 -0.47 -30.70
CA LEU A 17 7.56 -1.50 -29.67
C LEU A 17 8.09 -0.99 -28.33
N LEU A 18 9.19 -0.22 -28.33
CA LEU A 18 9.75 0.42 -27.13
C LEU A 18 8.77 1.42 -26.50
N LEU A 19 8.07 2.20 -27.31
CA LEU A 19 7.06 3.15 -26.83
C LEU A 19 5.89 2.40 -26.18
N VAL A 20 5.39 1.33 -26.79
CA VAL A 20 4.32 0.50 -26.22
C VAL A 20 4.76 -0.16 -24.90
N LEU A 21 5.96 -0.73 -24.83
CA LEU A 21 6.49 -1.30 -23.59
C LEU A 21 6.65 -0.25 -22.48
N SER A 22 7.09 0.97 -22.82
CA SER A 22 7.24 2.06 -21.86
C SER A 22 5.90 2.62 -21.35
N ALA A 23 4.83 2.48 -22.13
CA ALA A 23 3.47 2.83 -21.69
C ALA A 23 2.92 1.77 -20.73
N SER A 24 3.20 0.49 -20.98
CA SER A 24 2.77 -0.62 -20.12
C SER A 24 3.43 -0.61 -18.74
N THR A 25 4.64 -0.08 -18.59
CA THR A 25 5.28 0.09 -17.27
C THR A 25 4.72 1.28 -16.47
N ARG A 26 3.94 2.18 -17.09
CA ARG A 26 3.28 3.30 -16.41
C ARG A 26 1.88 2.97 -15.88
N LEU A 27 1.31 1.85 -16.30
CA LEU A 27 0.17 1.26 -15.61
C LEU A 27 0.72 0.61 -14.36
N GLY A 28 0.92 1.43 -13.31
CA GLY A 28 1.15 0.93 -11.97
C GLY A 28 0.13 -0.15 -11.70
N VAL A 29 0.62 -1.37 -11.53
CA VAL A 29 -0.22 -2.52 -11.21
C VAL A 29 -0.96 -2.13 -9.95
N ALA A 30 -2.27 -1.96 -10.04
CA ALA A 30 -3.12 -1.84 -8.87
C ALA A 30 -3.14 -3.23 -8.21
N TRP A 31 -2.06 -3.55 -7.51
CA TRP A 31 -2.01 -4.71 -6.63
C TRP A 31 -3.12 -4.50 -5.62
N ALA A 32 -4.07 -5.44 -5.59
CA ALA A 32 -5.18 -5.42 -4.65
C ALA A 32 -4.61 -5.10 -3.26
N SER A 33 -5.00 -3.96 -2.69
CA SER A 33 -4.57 -3.64 -1.34
C SER A 33 -5.10 -4.74 -0.43
N GLU A 34 -4.31 -5.11 0.58
CA GLU A 34 -4.86 -5.80 1.74
C GLU A 34 -6.18 -5.11 2.14
N PRO A 35 -7.19 -5.84 2.63
CA PRO A 35 -8.46 -5.24 3.01
C PRO A 35 -8.16 -4.05 3.92
N LEU A 36 -8.73 -2.89 3.59
CA LEU A 36 -8.45 -1.63 4.31
C LEU A 36 -8.72 -1.77 5.81
N GLU A 37 -9.59 -2.71 6.19
CA GLU A 37 -10.06 -2.96 7.55
C GLU A 37 -10.16 -4.48 7.82
N TYR A 38 -9.73 -4.91 9.01
CA TYR A 38 -9.88 -6.28 9.51
C TYR A 38 -10.30 -6.29 10.99
N GLY A 39 -11.36 -7.03 11.29
CA GLY A 39 -12.08 -7.00 12.58
C GLY A 39 -13.56 -6.63 12.41
N PRO A 40 -14.23 -6.04 13.41
CA PRO A 40 -13.70 -5.70 14.74
C PRO A 40 -13.48 -6.94 15.62
N PHE A 41 -12.54 -6.81 16.56
CA PHE A 41 -12.30 -7.77 17.62
C PHE A 41 -12.86 -7.22 18.93
N GLU A 42 -13.80 -7.95 19.52
CA GLU A 42 -14.56 -7.50 20.69
C GLU A 42 -13.97 -8.06 22.00
N PHE A 43 -13.76 -7.17 22.98
CA PHE A 43 -13.37 -7.51 24.35
C PHE A 43 -14.35 -6.89 25.34
N GLU A 44 -14.22 -7.22 26.63
CA GLU A 44 -15.12 -6.71 27.66
C GLU A 44 -15.16 -5.17 27.67
N LYS A 45 -14.00 -4.50 27.67
CA LYS A 45 -13.86 -3.05 27.88
C LYS A 45 -13.59 -2.22 26.63
N TYR A 46 -13.20 -2.87 25.53
CA TYR A 46 -12.81 -2.21 24.30
C TYR A 46 -13.04 -3.12 23.09
N SER A 47 -13.01 -2.56 21.90
CA SER A 47 -12.84 -3.30 20.65
C SER A 47 -11.65 -2.74 19.89
N TYR A 48 -11.13 -3.49 18.92
CA TYR A 48 -10.13 -2.96 18.01
C TYR A 48 -10.34 -3.39 16.57
N VAL A 49 -9.84 -2.57 15.65
CA VAL A 49 -9.84 -2.82 14.20
C VAL A 49 -8.41 -2.63 13.70
N ILE A 50 -7.97 -3.48 12.78
CA ILE A 50 -6.69 -3.34 12.10
C ILE A 50 -6.92 -2.67 10.76
N PHE A 51 -6.17 -1.61 10.49
CA PHE A 51 -6.23 -0.83 9.24
C PHE A 51 -4.91 -0.91 8.48
N TRP A 52 -4.99 -0.99 7.16
CA TRP A 52 -3.85 -0.76 6.26
C TRP A 52 -3.96 0.64 5.68
N VAL A 53 -3.22 1.59 6.27
CA VAL A 53 -3.25 3.01 5.88
C VAL A 53 -2.27 3.25 4.73
N PRO A 54 -2.72 3.72 3.55
CA PRO A 54 -1.82 4.06 2.45
C PRO A 54 -0.77 5.09 2.89
N CYS A 55 0.50 4.81 2.61
CA CYS A 55 1.61 5.67 3.01
C CYS A 55 2.74 5.56 1.98
N SER A 56 3.08 6.67 1.32
CA SER A 56 4.14 6.71 0.31
C SER A 56 5.50 6.27 0.84
N ALA A 57 5.78 6.53 2.13
CA ALA A 57 7.02 6.11 2.78
C ALA A 57 7.10 4.60 3.07
N ALA A 58 5.95 3.89 3.11
CA ALA A 58 5.87 2.45 3.38
C ALA A 58 5.62 1.62 2.10
N GLY A 59 5.72 2.25 0.92
CA GLY A 59 5.48 1.61 -0.37
C GLY A 59 4.04 1.14 -0.53
N GLU A 60 3.86 0.11 -1.36
CA GLU A 60 2.53 -0.37 -1.77
C GLU A 60 1.71 -0.97 -0.62
N LYS A 61 2.37 -1.44 0.45
CA LYS A 61 1.70 -2.10 1.58
C LYS A 61 1.11 -1.12 2.60
N GLY A 62 1.56 0.13 2.61
CA GLY A 62 1.15 1.12 3.60
C GLY A 62 1.63 0.79 5.03
N VAL A 63 1.03 1.46 6.01
CA VAL A 63 1.29 1.26 7.44
C VAL A 63 0.13 0.50 8.06
N VAL A 64 0.44 -0.56 8.81
CA VAL A 64 -0.55 -1.30 9.59
C VAL A 64 -0.77 -0.59 10.91
N VAL A 65 -2.03 -0.25 11.21
CA VAL A 65 -2.44 0.44 12.44
C VAL A 65 -3.47 -0.40 13.16
N LYS A 66 -3.28 -0.63 14.46
CA LYS A 66 -4.31 -1.19 15.33
C LYS A 66 -5.00 -0.05 16.06
N MET A 67 -6.26 0.23 15.72
CA MET A 67 -7.07 1.24 16.38
C MET A 67 -7.89 0.61 17.51
N ILE A 68 -7.79 1.17 18.72
CA ILE A 68 -8.47 0.65 19.91
C ILE A 68 -9.58 1.63 20.30
N TYR A 69 -10.81 1.13 20.40
CA TYR A 69 -11.99 1.90 20.77
C TYR A 69 -12.47 1.45 22.16
N PRO A 70 -12.40 2.30 23.20
CA PRO A 70 -13.04 1.99 24.47
C PRO A 70 -14.56 1.95 24.30
N LYS A 71 -15.24 1.00 24.94
CA LYS A 71 -16.71 0.92 24.88
C LYS A 71 -17.38 2.11 25.56
N GLU A 72 -16.76 2.60 26.62
CA GLU A 72 -17.19 3.79 27.35
C GLU A 72 -16.17 4.92 27.14
N PRO A 73 -16.54 5.99 26.41
CA PRO A 73 -15.64 7.10 26.18
C PRO A 73 -15.43 7.91 27.47
N ARG A 74 -14.18 8.30 27.74
CA ARG A 74 -13.84 9.15 28.90
C ARG A 74 -14.32 10.59 28.75
N TYR A 75 -14.43 11.09 27.51
CA TYR A 75 -14.80 12.47 27.20
C TYR A 75 -15.97 12.47 26.18
N PRO A 76 -17.09 13.15 26.47
CA PRO A 76 -18.30 13.09 25.63
C PRO A 76 -18.12 13.68 24.22
N GLU A 77 -17.31 14.73 24.11
CA GLU A 77 -17.06 15.48 22.85
C GLU A 77 -15.98 14.83 21.98
N GLY A 78 -15.42 13.69 22.40
CA GLY A 78 -14.28 13.04 21.77
C GLY A 78 -13.04 13.04 22.67
N ALA A 79 -12.26 11.96 22.58
CA ALA A 79 -11.05 11.78 23.35
C ALA A 79 -9.81 12.14 22.52
N PRO A 80 -8.71 12.61 23.16
CA PRO A 80 -7.43 12.73 22.48
C PRO A 80 -6.96 11.36 21.97
N ILE A 81 -6.39 11.33 20.78
CA ILE A 81 -5.81 10.12 20.19
C ILE A 81 -4.39 9.94 20.72
N ALA A 82 -4.12 8.80 21.36
CA ALA A 82 -2.78 8.38 21.71
C ALA A 82 -2.22 7.48 20.60
N ILE A 83 -1.12 7.91 19.97
CA ILE A 83 -0.42 7.12 18.96
C ILE A 83 0.80 6.48 19.61
N TYR A 84 0.82 5.14 19.61
CA TYR A 84 1.98 4.37 20.04
C TYR A 84 2.63 3.71 18.83
N VAL A 85 3.86 4.11 18.53
CA VAL A 85 4.68 3.51 17.48
C VAL A 85 5.60 2.49 18.14
N GLN A 86 5.38 1.21 17.85
CA GLN A 86 6.22 0.15 18.37
C GLN A 86 7.59 0.20 17.69
N GLY A 87 8.67 0.06 18.47
CA GLY A 87 9.98 -0.20 17.90
C GLY A 87 10.01 -1.57 17.23
N GLY A 88 10.79 -1.71 16.15
CA GLY A 88 11.05 -3.01 15.53
C GLY A 88 12.31 -3.64 16.13
N VAL A 89 12.25 -4.92 16.50
CA VAL A 89 13.47 -5.68 16.85
C VAL A 89 14.21 -6.09 15.55
N LYS A 90 13.45 -6.38 14.47
CA LYS A 90 13.95 -6.77 13.13
C LYS A 90 12.91 -6.40 12.04
N PRO A 91 13.31 -6.26 10.75
CA PRO A 91 12.35 -6.07 9.65
C PRO A 91 11.28 -7.18 9.63
N GLY A 92 10.01 -6.79 9.54
CA GLY A 92 8.88 -7.73 9.52
C GLY A 92 8.57 -8.43 10.86
N HIS A 93 9.16 -7.98 11.97
CA HIS A 93 8.98 -8.63 13.27
C HIS A 93 8.59 -7.62 14.34
N LEU A 94 7.35 -7.75 14.82
CA LEU A 94 6.77 -6.83 15.81
C LEU A 94 7.14 -7.15 17.26
N GLY A 95 7.82 -8.27 17.53
CA GLY A 95 8.45 -8.53 18.84
C GLY A 95 7.49 -8.82 20.00
N PHE A 96 6.22 -9.11 19.72
CA PHE A 96 5.21 -9.61 20.66
C PHE A 96 4.33 -10.66 19.98
#